data_AF-A0AAV2I5G5-F1
#
_entry.id   AF-A0AAV2I5G5-F1
#
_cell.length_a   1.000
_cell.length_b   1.000
_cell.length_c   1.000
_cell.angle_alpha   90.00
_cell.angle_beta   90.00
_cell.angle_gamma   90.00
#
_symmetry.space_group_name_H-M   'P 1'
#
loop_
_entity.id
_entity.type
_entity.pdbx_description
1 polymer ?
#
loop_
_entity_poly.entity_id
_entity_poly.type
_entity_poly.pdbx_seq_one_letter_code
_entity_poly.pdbx_strand_id
1 'polypeptide(L)'
;MVVLTTTYSQSNSVSVHHNQTVSAESMAHWMHCNGCYCQPQPGVDLKFYLTNCSHLYCEKCVASCAKERCKVCRSQCTTLMLGGKLPKEVENLFSDPIDMHQKFNKQFHQTLEFQKSHQRRLVRQLKEKMKLFGQQFSQFIEQANAMKGELKTTKAENEYLRMMLKKKKWNISCPILW
;
A
#
# COMPACT_ATOMS: atom_id res chain seq x y z
N MET A 1 -19.81 13.81 -25.07
CA MET A 1 -18.41 13.48 -24.71
C MET A 1 -17.74 14.76 -24.25
N VAL A 2 -17.61 14.95 -22.94
CA VAL A 2 -16.95 16.13 -22.36
C VAL A 2 -15.49 15.75 -22.10
N VAL A 3 -14.58 16.37 -22.86
CA VAL A 3 -13.14 16.23 -22.67
C VAL A 3 -12.73 17.17 -21.55
N LEU A 4 -12.53 16.66 -20.34
CA LEU A 4 -11.95 17.43 -19.24
C LEU A 4 -10.42 17.38 -19.34
N THR A 5 -9.84 18.31 -20.10
CA THR A 5 -8.41 18.62 -20.01
C THR A 5 -8.16 19.37 -18.72
N THR A 6 -7.62 18.69 -17.71
CA THR A 6 -7.15 19.36 -16.48
C THR A 6 -5.68 19.71 -16.70
N THR A 7 -5.39 21.00 -16.90
CA THR A 7 -4.03 21.53 -16.95
C THR A 7 -3.49 21.61 -15.52
N TYR A 8 -2.65 20.64 -15.15
CA TYR A 8 -1.87 20.67 -13.92
C TYR A 8 -0.70 21.64 -14.10
N SER A 9 -0.78 22.78 -13.44
CA SER A 9 0.32 23.74 -13.31
C SER A 9 0.90 23.69 -11.90
N GLN A 10 2.17 24.11 -11.80
CA GLN A 10 2.99 24.29 -10.59
C GLN A 10 3.80 23.05 -10.16
N SER A 11 5.08 23.15 -9.80
CA SER A 11 5.98 24.30 -9.62
C SER A 11 7.41 23.76 -9.55
N ASN A 12 8.37 24.52 -10.08
CA ASN A 12 9.81 24.25 -9.93
C ASN A 12 10.18 24.10 -8.46
N SER A 13 10.61 22.90 -8.04
CA SER A 13 11.25 22.69 -6.74
C SER A 13 12.70 23.14 -6.82
N VAL A 14 12.99 24.29 -6.21
CA VAL A 14 14.37 24.72 -5.91
C VAL A 14 14.97 23.71 -4.94
N SER A 15 16.08 23.08 -5.35
CA SER A 15 16.86 22.17 -4.51
C SER A 15 17.61 22.97 -3.44
N VAL A 16 17.05 23.04 -2.24
CA VAL A 16 17.77 23.53 -1.05
C VAL A 16 18.50 22.34 -0.43
N HIS A 17 19.80 22.24 -0.72
CA HIS A 17 20.70 21.42 0.07
C HIS A 17 20.85 22.06 1.46
N HIS A 18 20.18 21.50 2.47
CA HIS A 18 20.47 21.78 3.88
C HIS A 18 21.22 20.59 4.48
N ASN A 19 22.54 20.62 4.33
CA ASN A 19 23.44 19.87 5.21
C ASN A 19 23.53 20.67 6.52
N GLN A 20 22.69 20.35 7.49
CA GLN A 20 22.89 20.80 8.86
C GLN A 20 22.73 19.60 9.79
N THR A 21 23.87 19.09 10.21
CA THR A 21 24.05 18.39 11.48
C THR A 21 23.25 19.08 12.56
N VAL A 22 22.21 18.42 13.06
CA VAL A 22 21.40 18.91 14.18
C VAL A 22 22.28 18.85 15.43
N SER A 23 22.96 19.96 15.73
CA SER A 23 23.69 20.16 16.98
C SER A 23 22.69 20.37 18.13
N ALA A 24 23.14 20.12 19.35
CA ALA A 24 22.40 20.30 20.61
C ALA A 24 21.86 21.73 20.83
N GLU A 25 22.23 22.69 19.98
CA GLU A 25 21.78 24.08 20.00
C GLU A 25 20.31 24.24 19.55
N SER A 26 19.80 23.37 18.68
CA SER A 26 18.42 23.49 18.16
C SER A 26 17.33 23.19 19.21
N MET A 27 17.65 22.34 20.19
CA MET A 27 16.73 21.93 21.26
C MET A 27 16.56 23.00 22.35
N ALA A 28 17.53 23.90 22.50
CA ALA A 28 17.59 24.84 23.61
C ALA A 28 16.64 26.05 23.46
N HIS A 29 16.21 26.39 22.24
CA HIS A 29 15.45 27.62 22.02
C HIS A 29 14.04 27.61 22.62
N TRP A 30 13.35 26.46 22.53
CA TRP A 30 11.96 26.34 23.01
C TRP A 30 11.86 25.60 24.36
N MET A 31 12.87 24.80 24.72
CA MET A 31 12.87 24.00 25.94
C MET A 31 13.15 24.87 27.18
N HIS A 32 12.24 24.86 28.14
CA HIS A 32 12.39 25.60 29.40
C HIS A 32 11.65 24.90 30.55
N CYS A 33 12.03 25.22 31.78
CA CYS A 33 11.30 24.80 32.97
C CYS A 33 10.01 25.62 33.11
N ASN A 34 8.86 24.97 33.22
CA ASN A 34 7.57 25.64 33.42
C ASN A 34 7.39 26.22 34.84
N GLY A 35 8.32 25.96 35.76
CA GLY A 35 8.30 26.52 37.12
C GLY A 35 9.12 27.80 37.29
N CYS A 36 10.30 27.86 36.66
CA CYS A 36 11.25 28.97 36.83
C CYS A 36 11.78 29.55 35.51
N TYR A 37 11.30 29.07 34.38
CA TYR A 37 11.68 29.50 33.03
C TYR A 37 13.16 29.34 32.67
N CYS A 38 13.96 28.64 33.50
CA CYS A 38 15.34 28.35 33.14
C CYS A 38 15.40 27.41 31.92
N GLN A 39 16.33 27.69 31.01
CA GLN A 39 16.61 26.87 29.84
C GLN A 39 17.81 25.96 30.09
N PRO A 40 17.94 24.83 29.38
CA PRO A 40 19.18 24.05 29.36
C PRO A 40 20.34 24.92 28.88
N GLN A 41 21.44 24.94 29.62
CA GLN A 41 22.64 25.71 29.27
C GLN A 41 23.81 24.77 28.97
N PRO A 42 24.60 25.02 27.91
CA PRO A 42 25.82 24.25 27.65
C PRO A 42 26.77 24.30 28.85
N GLY A 43 27.30 23.14 29.25
CA GLY A 43 28.25 23.03 30.37
C GLY A 43 27.62 23.03 31.76
N VAL A 44 26.30 23.16 31.89
CA VAL A 44 25.59 23.04 33.17
C VAL A 44 24.89 21.67 33.24
N ASP A 45 25.28 20.84 34.20
CA ASP A 45 24.60 19.57 34.48
C ASP A 45 23.32 19.82 35.30
N LEU A 46 22.29 20.35 34.63
CA LEU A 46 20.95 20.52 35.19
C LEU A 46 19.98 19.56 34.54
N LYS A 47 19.42 18.64 35.33
CA LYS A 47 18.47 17.64 34.82
C LYS A 47 17.09 18.23 34.59
N PHE A 48 16.46 17.79 33.51
CA PHE A 48 15.07 18.13 33.18
C PHE A 48 14.18 16.89 33.27
N TYR A 49 12.91 17.13 33.58
CA TYR A 49 11.89 16.12 33.76
C TYR A 49 10.66 16.48 32.94
N LEU A 50 10.13 15.51 32.20
CA LEU A 50 8.89 15.62 31.45
C LEU A 50 7.76 14.95 32.23
N THR A 51 6.63 15.63 32.36
CA THR A 51 5.41 15.04 32.93
C THR A 51 4.62 14.27 31.86
N ASN A 52 3.79 13.30 32.27
CA ASN A 52 2.86 12.62 31.35
C ASN A 52 1.80 13.56 30.72
N CYS A 53 1.63 14.76 31.28
CA CYS A 53 0.82 15.84 30.69
C CYS A 53 1.65 16.83 29.84
N SER A 54 2.85 16.44 29.44
CA SER A 54 3.74 17.15 28.50
C SER A 54 4.29 18.50 28.97
N HIS A 55 4.38 18.73 30.28
CA HIS A 55 5.06 19.91 30.85
C HIS A 55 6.44 19.56 31.39
N LEU A 56 7.41 20.45 31.15
CA LEU A 56 8.82 20.32 31.52
C LEU A 56 9.15 21.03 32.83
N TYR A 57 9.98 20.42 33.67
CA TYR A 57 10.52 21.01 34.91
C TYR A 57 12.00 20.68 35.09
N CYS A 58 12.80 21.61 35.61
CA CYS A 58 14.16 21.29 36.05
C CYS A 58 14.15 20.52 37.38
N GLU A 59 15.26 19.90 37.74
CA GLU A 59 15.40 19.10 38.97
C GLU A 59 14.99 19.86 40.25
N LYS A 60 15.25 21.18 40.29
CA LYS A 60 14.90 22.03 41.43
C LYS A 60 13.39 22.22 41.56
N CYS A 61 12.71 22.41 40.43
CA CYS A 61 11.25 22.61 40.40
C CYS A 61 10.48 21.29 40.47
N VAL A 62 11.01 20.18 39.96
CA VAL A 62 10.31 18.89 40.06
C VAL A 62 10.26 18.42 41.51
N ALA A 63 11.35 18.61 42.26
CA ALA A 63 11.45 18.20 43.65
C ALA A 63 10.55 19.01 44.60
N SER A 64 10.36 20.30 44.30
CA SER A 64 9.63 21.26 45.15
C SER A 64 8.18 21.51 44.73
N CYS A 65 7.84 21.36 43.44
CA CYS A 65 6.58 21.87 42.89
C CYS A 65 5.74 20.86 42.10
N ALA A 66 6.31 19.75 41.61
CA ALA A 66 5.64 18.90 40.62
C ALA A 66 5.49 17.41 41.01
N LYS A 67 5.76 17.04 42.26
CA LYS A 67 5.78 15.63 42.70
C LYS A 67 4.47 14.86 42.51
N GLU A 68 3.33 15.54 42.55
CA GLU A 68 2.02 14.88 42.41
C GLU A 68 1.07 15.58 41.44
N ARG A 69 1.19 16.90 41.28
CA ARG A 69 0.29 17.69 40.45
C ARG A 69 1.06 18.70 39.61
N CYS A 70 0.76 18.74 38.31
CA CYS A 70 1.35 19.67 37.38
C CYS A 70 0.96 21.11 37.74
N LYS A 71 1.91 22.05 37.73
CA LYS A 71 1.62 23.47 38.02
C LYS A 71 0.96 24.21 36.85
N VAL A 72 1.11 23.70 35.62
CA VAL A 72 0.50 24.31 34.42
C VAL A 72 -0.96 23.88 34.28
N CYS A 73 -1.21 22.58 34.13
CA CYS A 73 -2.56 22.06 33.86
C CYS A 73 -3.29 21.51 35.09
N ARG A 74 -2.65 21.47 36.27
CA ARG A 74 -3.23 21.01 37.55
C ARG A 74 -3.69 19.55 37.57
N SER A 75 -3.33 18.75 36.58
CA SER A 75 -3.59 17.30 36.56
C SER A 75 -2.63 16.56 37.48
N GLN A 76 -3.07 15.40 37.98
CA GLN A 76 -2.16 14.47 38.64
C GLN A 76 -1.18 13.92 37.60
N CYS A 77 0.11 13.96 37.89
CA CYS A 77 1.13 13.63 36.89
C CYS A 77 2.29 12.80 37.46
N THR A 78 2.86 11.97 36.61
CA THR A 78 4.16 11.30 36.84
C THR A 78 5.24 12.02 36.04
N THR A 79 6.50 11.84 36.44
CA THR A 79 7.65 12.51 35.82
C THR A 79 8.67 11.50 35.29
N LEU A 80 9.18 11.76 34.08
CA LEU A 80 10.26 11.03 33.43
C LEU A 80 11.48 11.94 33.31
N MET A 81 12.65 11.49 33.76
CA MET A 81 13.90 12.23 33.62
C MET A 81 14.40 12.21 32.17
N LEU A 82 14.77 13.38 31.65
CA LEU A 82 15.43 13.55 30.37
C LEU A 82 16.94 13.45 30.59
N GLY A 83 17.59 12.44 30.02
CA GLY A 83 19.03 12.20 30.22
C GLY A 83 19.49 10.75 30.03
N GLY A 84 18.65 9.89 29.45
CA GLY A 84 18.97 8.50 29.14
C GLY A 84 18.20 8.01 27.91
N LYS A 85 18.07 6.69 27.75
CA LYS A 85 17.26 6.10 26.68
C LYS A 85 15.79 6.41 26.93
N LEU A 86 15.21 7.30 26.13
CA LEU A 86 13.81 7.69 26.24
C LEU A 86 12.92 6.73 25.44
N PRO A 87 11.64 6.53 25.84
CA PRO A 87 10.65 5.89 24.98
C PRO A 87 10.55 6.63 23.65
N LYS A 88 10.29 5.90 22.56
CA LYS A 88 10.36 6.48 21.22
C LYS A 88 9.32 7.59 21.03
N GLU A 89 8.14 7.44 21.62
CA GLU A 89 7.09 8.45 21.59
C GLU A 89 7.55 9.75 22.25
N VAL A 90 8.32 9.65 23.34
CA VAL A 90 8.87 10.80 24.05
C VAL A 90 10.00 11.44 23.25
N GLU A 91 10.92 10.66 22.69
CA GLU A 91 11.98 11.19 21.79
C GLU A 91 11.41 11.99 20.61
N ASN A 92 10.29 11.52 20.05
CA ASN A 92 9.65 12.19 18.92
C ASN A 92 9.12 13.59 19.28
N LEU A 93 8.75 13.85 20.55
CA LEU A 93 8.35 15.19 21.01
C LEU A 93 9.50 16.21 20.93
N PHE A 94 10.73 15.72 20.94
CA PHE A 94 11.95 16.52 20.88
C PHE A 94 12.61 16.50 19.50
N SER A 95 12.03 15.77 18.54
CA SER A 95 12.53 15.73 17.16
C SER A 95 12.04 16.94 16.37
N ASP A 96 12.81 17.37 15.37
CA ASP A 96 12.37 18.42 14.45
C ASP A 96 11.08 17.97 13.72
N PRO A 97 9.97 18.73 13.82
CA PRO A 97 8.72 18.41 13.15
C PRO A 97 8.85 18.29 11.62
N ILE A 98 9.72 19.08 11.00
CA ILE A 98 9.97 19.07 9.55
C ILE A 98 10.67 17.77 9.17
N ASP A 99 11.72 17.37 9.90
CA ASP A 99 12.42 16.10 9.65
C ASP A 99 11.50 14.89 9.87
N MET A 100 10.70 14.92 10.95
CA MET A 100 9.71 13.89 11.24
C MET A 100 8.71 13.76 10.09
N HIS A 101 8.18 14.90 9.63
CA HIS A 101 7.25 14.94 8.51
C HIS A 101 7.88 14.42 7.21
N GLN A 102 9.12 14.80 6.89
CA GLN A 102 9.82 14.32 5.71
C GLN A 102 10.05 12.80 5.75
N LYS A 103 10.50 12.27 6.90
CA LYS A 103 10.69 10.82 7.10
C LYS A 103 9.38 10.06 6.93
N PHE A 104 8.30 10.54 7.57
CA PHE A 104 6.98 9.95 7.44
C PHE A 104 6.49 9.96 5.98
N ASN A 105 6.58 11.10 5.29
CA ASN A 105 6.15 11.20 3.91
C ASN A 105 6.92 10.27 2.99
N LYS A 106 8.24 10.15 3.18
CA LYS A 106 9.07 9.21 2.41
C LYS A 106 8.59 7.77 2.61
N GLN A 107 8.38 7.35 3.85
CA GLN A 107 7.89 6.00 4.16
C GLN A 107 6.50 5.76 3.57
N PHE A 108 5.58 6.72 3.73
CA PHE A 108 4.24 6.66 3.16
C PHE A 108 4.26 6.46 1.64
N HIS A 109 5.05 7.27 0.92
CA HIS A 109 5.19 7.14 -0.53
C HIS A 109 5.78 5.80 -0.95
N GLN A 110 6.79 5.30 -0.23
CA GLN A 110 7.39 4.00 -0.50
C GLN A 110 6.37 2.86 -0.34
N THR A 111 5.57 2.89 0.74
CA THR A 111 4.50 1.91 0.97
C THR A 111 3.43 1.98 -0.13
N LEU A 112 3.01 3.19 -0.51
CA LEU A 112 2.02 3.38 -1.55
C LEU A 112 2.49 2.84 -2.91
N GLU A 113 3.72 3.15 -3.32
CA GLU A 113 4.26 2.67 -4.59
C GLU A 113 4.49 1.17 -4.61
N PHE A 114 4.88 0.58 -3.49
CA PHE A 114 4.94 -0.87 -3.34
C PHE A 114 3.55 -1.49 -3.61
N GLN A 115 2.51 -1.03 -2.92
CA GLN A 115 1.14 -1.54 -3.09
C GLN A 115 0.63 -1.37 -4.53
N LYS A 116 0.81 -0.18 -5.12
CA LYS A 116 0.43 0.08 -6.53
C LYS A 116 1.19 -0.82 -7.50
N SER A 117 2.48 -1.04 -7.27
CA SER A 117 3.29 -1.94 -8.10
C SER A 117 2.76 -3.37 -8.10
N HIS A 118 2.39 -3.88 -6.93
CA HIS A 118 1.76 -5.20 -6.79
C HIS A 118 0.42 -5.29 -7.53
N GLN A 119 -0.45 -4.27 -7.38
CA GLN A 119 -1.72 -4.21 -8.11
C GLN A 119 -1.51 -4.20 -9.63
N ARG A 120 -0.57 -3.39 -10.13
CA ARG A 120 -0.23 -3.32 -11.56
C ARG A 120 0.22 -4.68 -12.11
N ARG A 121 1.04 -5.41 -11.36
CA ARG A 121 1.52 -6.75 -11.74
C ARG A 121 0.38 -7.77 -11.79
N LEU A 122 -0.50 -7.77 -10.79
CA LEU A 122 -1.67 -8.65 -10.76
C LEU A 122 -2.59 -8.41 -11.96
N VAL A 123 -2.92 -7.15 -12.24
CA VAL A 123 -3.76 -6.78 -13.39
C VAL A 123 -3.13 -7.23 -14.71
N ARG A 124 -1.81 -7.09 -14.86
CA ARG A 124 -1.09 -7.57 -16.04
C ARG A 124 -1.23 -9.08 -16.21
N GLN A 125 -0.96 -9.85 -15.15
CA GLN A 125 -1.07 -11.31 -15.18
C GLN A 125 -2.50 -11.78 -15.49
N LEU A 126 -3.51 -11.14 -14.92
CA LEU A 126 -4.91 -11.48 -15.19
C LEU A 126 -5.28 -11.19 -16.65
N LYS A 127 -4.81 -10.07 -17.23
CA LYS A 127 -5.00 -9.75 -18.66
C LYS A 127 -4.34 -10.79 -19.56
N GLU A 128 -3.12 -11.23 -19.24
CA GLU A 128 -2.42 -12.27 -19.99
C GLU A 128 -3.17 -13.60 -19.95
N LYS A 129 -3.66 -14.02 -18.77
CA LYS A 129 -4.50 -15.22 -18.63
C LYS A 129 -5.81 -15.11 -19.41
N MET A 130 -6.49 -13.97 -19.34
CA MET A 130 -7.71 -13.73 -20.12
C MET A 130 -7.46 -13.84 -21.61
N LYS A 131 -6.34 -13.31 -22.11
CA LYS A 131 -5.95 -13.43 -23.52
C LYS A 131 -5.73 -14.88 -23.92
N LEU A 132 -5.00 -15.65 -23.09
CA LEU A 132 -4.74 -17.07 -23.34
C LEU A 132 -6.04 -17.89 -23.39
N PHE A 133 -6.93 -17.70 -22.40
CA PHE A 133 -8.23 -18.36 -22.39
C PHE A 133 -9.10 -17.95 -23.57
N GLY A 134 -9.08 -16.68 -23.98
CA GLY A 134 -9.77 -16.22 -25.18
C GLY A 134 -9.29 -16.96 -26.44
N GLN A 135 -7.98 -17.13 -26.61
CA GLN A 135 -7.40 -17.88 -27.74
C GLN A 135 -7.79 -19.36 -27.72
N GLN A 136 -7.69 -20.02 -26.57
CA GLN A 136 -8.09 -21.41 -26.41
C GLN A 136 -9.59 -21.61 -26.69
N PHE A 137 -10.42 -20.68 -26.22
CA PHE A 137 -11.86 -20.73 -26.44
C PHE A 137 -12.20 -20.61 -27.93
N SER A 138 -11.55 -19.70 -28.67
CA SER A 138 -11.71 -19.60 -30.12
C SER A 138 -11.33 -20.89 -30.84
N GLN A 139 -10.20 -21.51 -30.47
CA GLN A 139 -9.77 -22.80 -31.03
C GLN A 139 -10.79 -23.92 -30.75
N PHE A 140 -11.34 -23.98 -29.53
CA PHE A 140 -12.37 -24.96 -29.21
C PHE A 140 -13.65 -24.75 -30.02
N ILE A 141 -14.06 -23.50 -30.27
CA ILE A 141 -15.21 -23.21 -31.13
C ILE A 141 -14.95 -23.67 -32.57
N GLU A 142 -13.76 -23.40 -33.11
CA GLU A 142 -13.37 -23.86 -34.45
C GLU A 142 -13.42 -25.40 -34.56
N GLN A 143 -12.82 -26.10 -33.59
CA GLN A 143 -12.84 -27.56 -33.53
C GLN A 143 -14.26 -28.12 -33.40
N ALA A 144 -15.10 -27.53 -32.54
CA ALA A 144 -16.49 -27.94 -32.38
C ALA A 144 -17.30 -27.78 -33.68
N ASN A 145 -17.06 -26.70 -34.42
CA ASN A 145 -17.69 -26.47 -35.72
C ASN A 145 -17.21 -27.48 -36.78
N ALA A 146 -15.91 -27.78 -36.82
CA ALA A 146 -15.34 -28.79 -37.71
C ALA A 146 -15.92 -30.19 -37.44
N MET A 147 -15.91 -30.62 -36.17
CA MET A 147 -16.50 -31.90 -35.76
C MET A 147 -18.00 -31.99 -36.10
N LYS A 148 -18.74 -30.88 -35.93
CA LYS A 148 -20.16 -30.80 -36.33
C LYS A 148 -20.34 -30.97 -37.84
N GLY A 149 -19.41 -30.46 -38.65
CA GLY A 149 -19.36 -30.67 -40.09
C GLY A 149 -19.13 -32.13 -40.45
N GLU A 150 -18.08 -32.74 -39.90
CA GLU A 150 -17.75 -34.16 -40.12
C GLU A 150 -18.87 -35.09 -39.70
N LEU A 151 -19.53 -34.81 -38.57
CA LEU A 151 -20.68 -35.57 -38.10
C LEU A 151 -21.84 -35.53 -39.09
N LYS A 152 -22.08 -34.40 -39.77
CA LYS A 152 -23.12 -34.31 -40.81
C LYS A 152 -22.77 -35.18 -42.01
N THR A 153 -21.53 -35.09 -42.49
CA THR A 153 -21.05 -35.88 -43.64
C THR A 153 -21.14 -37.39 -43.34
N THR A 154 -20.59 -37.81 -42.20
CA THR A 154 -20.61 -39.21 -41.76
C THR A 154 -22.02 -39.76 -41.60
N LYS A 155 -22.97 -38.93 -41.13
CA LYS A 155 -24.39 -39.31 -41.04
C LYS A 155 -25.01 -39.52 -42.42
N ALA A 156 -24.76 -38.62 -43.36
CA ALA A 156 -25.27 -38.73 -44.73
C ALA A 156 -24.70 -39.97 -45.45
N GLU A 157 -23.40 -40.24 -45.31
CA GLU A 157 -22.76 -41.44 -45.85
C GLU A 157 -23.33 -42.72 -45.24
N ASN A 158 -23.53 -42.75 -43.92
CA ASN A 158 -24.16 -43.90 -43.24
C ASN A 158 -25.59 -44.14 -43.75
N GLU A 159 -26.37 -43.09 -43.95
CA GLU A 159 -27.73 -43.18 -44.47
C GLU A 159 -27.74 -43.75 -45.89
N TYR A 160 -26.86 -43.26 -46.76
CA TYR A 160 -26.67 -43.76 -48.11
C TYR A 160 -26.28 -45.26 -48.12
N LEU A 161 -25.30 -45.65 -47.32
CA LEU A 161 -24.87 -47.05 -47.23
C LEU A 161 -26.00 -47.95 -46.72
N ARG A 162 -26.79 -47.51 -45.73
CA ARG A 162 -27.98 -48.24 -45.27
C ARG A 162 -29.02 -48.42 -46.38
N MET A 163 -29.24 -47.40 -47.20
CA MET A 163 -30.14 -47.50 -48.36
C MET A 163 -29.62 -48.54 -49.38
N MET A 164 -28.33 -48.51 -49.68
CA MET A 164 -27.70 -49.46 -50.60
C MET A 164 -27.78 -50.91 -50.09
N LEU A 165 -27.56 -51.12 -48.78
CA LEU A 165 -27.72 -52.43 -48.14
C LEU A 165 -29.16 -52.93 -48.22
N LYS A 166 -30.16 -52.07 -47.98
CA LYS A 166 -31.58 -52.43 -48.14
C LYS A 166 -31.89 -52.86 -49.57
N LYS A 167 -31.41 -52.12 -50.58
CA LYS A 167 -31.60 -52.45 -52.00
C LYS A 167 -30.98 -53.80 -52.36
N LYS A 168 -29.73 -54.04 -51.96
CA LYS A 168 -29.08 -55.34 -52.16
C LYS A 168 -29.85 -56.46 -51.47
N LYS A 169 -30.30 -56.26 -50.22
CA LYS A 169 -31.10 -57.25 -49.50
C LYS A 169 -32.43 -57.54 -50.19
N TRP A 170 -33.12 -56.52 -50.69
CA TRP A 170 -34.37 -56.67 -51.45
C TRP A 170 -34.17 -57.45 -52.75
N ASN A 171 -33.11 -57.15 -53.50
CA ASN A 171 -32.73 -57.89 -54.72
C ASN A 171 -32.44 -59.39 -54.43
N ILE A 172 -31.92 -59.72 -53.26
CA ILE A 172 -31.67 -61.11 -52.84
C ILE A 172 -32.97 -61.79 -52.36
N SER A 173 -33.86 -61.06 -51.67
CA SER A 173 -35.09 -61.60 -51.09
C SER A 173 -36.28 -61.67 -52.06
N CYS A 174 -36.25 -60.90 -53.15
CA CYS A 174 -37.28 -60.89 -54.18
C CYS A 174 -36.67 -61.33 -55.52
N PRO A 175 -36.44 -62.65 -55.71
CA PRO A 175 -35.99 -63.17 -56.99
C PRO A 175 -37.19 -63.21 -57.94
N ILE A 176 -37.54 -62.09 -58.58
CA ILE A 176 -38.62 -62.11 -59.58
C ILE A 176 -38.02 -62.23 -60.98
N LEU A 177 -38.25 -63.44 -61.51
CA LEU A 177 -38.73 -63.79 -62.85
C LEU A 177 -38.00 -63.11 -64.03
N TRP A 178 -37.18 -63.91 -64.70
CA TRP A 178 -37.00 -63.82 -66.15
C TRP A 178 -38.34 -63.96 -66.87
#